data_AF-A0A0S8KMD6-F1
#
_entry.id   AF-A0A0S8KMD6-F1
#
_cell.length_a   1.000
_cell.length_b   1.000
_cell.length_c   1.000
_cell.angle_alpha   90.00
_cell.angle_beta   90.00
_cell.angle_gamma   90.00
#
_symmetry.space_group_name_H-M   'P 1'
#
loop_
_entity.id
_entity.type
_entity.pdbx_description
1 polymer ?
#
loop_
_entity_poly.entity_id
_entity_poly.type
_entity_poly.pdbx_seq_one_letter_code
_entity_poly.pdbx_strand_id
1 'polypeptide(L)'
;MRSKTYLWLAVGISLYTLAVAAEAKEEQWLRYRSAREARQILGNIGLQQVELSNDRPVGVKLPQFEAESPLFGKLFTPMIESGQIWISLDRSQKDGPYDRLFIDSNGDGHLKDETVVVAYRTERYRSNFGPVKVVFEVEDGPVTYHFNFEFSNYNNRNRFFKTSGGWYEGAITIGGQRKYCLLIDQNANGTFNDKSLNAYECDRIRIGEKDAAKTSFVGNYIVVDAVLYQPEIARDGAYIKLTVAEDVVYGSIQLPEAIGEFAAEGENGLFTLKPEKELARLPVGKYRIHLWKTECKDDEGNTWALTGQEFGHKGLFEVNESGQTTLDIGEPIICMLTARESDSRYSFSQSLRGQLGERIELTRNGSQPRAPKLHIKNKDGSYDQTFSFEYG
;
A
#
# COMPACT_ATOMS: atom_id res chain seq x y z
N MET A 1 -8.17 -5.29 -75.78
CA MET A 1 -7.71 -3.89 -75.83
C MET A 1 -8.19 -3.19 -74.57
N ARG A 2 -7.38 -3.12 -73.50
CA ARG A 2 -6.50 -1.99 -73.13
C ARG A 2 -7.18 -0.61 -73.25
N SER A 3 -7.64 -0.05 -72.12
CA SER A 3 -6.95 1.07 -71.47
C SER A 3 -7.48 1.28 -70.04
N LYS A 4 -6.55 1.26 -69.08
CA LYS A 4 -6.73 1.65 -67.68
C LYS A 4 -6.77 3.17 -67.59
N THR A 5 -7.68 3.72 -66.80
CA THR A 5 -7.58 5.11 -66.33
C THR A 5 -7.74 5.10 -64.81
N TYR A 6 -6.61 5.19 -64.13
CA TYR A 6 -6.51 5.46 -62.71
C TYR A 6 -6.67 6.98 -62.53
N LEU A 7 -7.69 7.42 -61.80
CA LEU A 7 -7.72 8.77 -61.27
C LEU A 7 -7.54 8.68 -59.76
N TRP A 8 -6.39 9.18 -59.32
CA TRP A 8 -5.99 9.37 -57.94
C TRP A 8 -6.99 10.28 -57.21
N LEU A 9 -7.63 9.78 -56.15
CA LEU A 9 -8.23 10.65 -55.14
C LEU A 9 -7.14 10.94 -54.10
N ALA A 10 -6.64 12.17 -54.14
CA ALA A 10 -5.57 12.64 -53.28
C ALA A 10 -6.02 12.70 -51.82
N VAL A 11 -5.11 12.24 -50.98
CA VAL A 11 -5.04 12.33 -49.53
C VAL A 11 -5.25 13.77 -49.07
N GLY A 12 -6.29 13.99 -48.28
CA GLY A 12 -6.46 15.16 -47.43
C GLY A 12 -6.57 14.71 -45.97
N ILE A 13 -5.57 13.98 -45.47
CA ILE A 13 -5.43 13.77 -44.03
C ILE A 13 -4.74 15.02 -43.49
N SER A 14 -5.57 15.89 -42.93
CA SER A 14 -5.20 17.06 -42.15
C SER A 14 -4.13 16.67 -41.12
N LEU A 15 -2.95 17.30 -41.22
CA LEU A 15 -2.00 17.38 -40.12
C LEU A 15 -2.67 18.13 -38.96
N TYR A 16 -3.37 17.42 -38.09
CA TYR A 16 -3.49 17.82 -36.70
C TYR A 16 -2.19 17.39 -36.03
N THR A 17 -1.19 18.25 -36.12
CA THR A 17 0.02 18.14 -35.31
C THR A 17 -0.37 18.30 -33.85
N LEU A 18 -0.11 17.24 -33.10
CA LEU A 18 -0.29 17.09 -31.67
C LEU A 18 0.51 18.17 -30.91
N ALA A 19 -0.12 19.31 -30.63
CA ALA A 19 0.38 20.28 -29.66
C ALA A 19 -0.02 19.93 -28.21
N VAL A 20 -0.22 18.64 -27.90
CA VAL A 20 -0.83 18.18 -26.64
C VAL A 20 0.19 17.55 -25.67
N ALA A 21 1.48 17.50 -26.05
CA ALA A 21 2.52 16.83 -25.26
C ALA A 21 3.33 17.74 -24.32
N ALA A 22 3.05 19.05 -24.27
CA ALA A 22 3.89 20.01 -23.56
C ALA A 22 3.53 20.18 -22.07
N GLU A 23 2.25 20.13 -21.70
CA GLU A 23 1.82 20.55 -20.34
C GLU A 23 2.11 19.54 -19.22
N ALA A 24 2.24 18.25 -19.52
CA ALA A 24 2.56 17.25 -18.50
C ALA A 24 4.03 17.30 -18.01
N LYS A 25 4.89 18.06 -18.71
CA LYS A 25 6.32 18.21 -18.42
C LYS A 25 6.64 19.32 -17.42
N GLU A 26 5.66 20.13 -17.03
CA GLU A 26 5.83 21.15 -15.99
C GLU A 26 5.47 20.57 -14.62
N GLU A 27 5.98 21.22 -13.56
CA GLU A 27 5.62 20.88 -12.18
C GLU A 27 4.14 21.18 -11.94
N GLN A 28 3.42 20.17 -11.48
CA GLN A 28 2.00 20.28 -11.18
C GLN A 28 1.82 20.24 -9.67
N TRP A 29 1.63 21.44 -9.10
CA TRP A 29 1.55 21.65 -7.66
C TRP A 29 0.28 21.05 -7.07
N LEU A 30 0.47 20.25 -6.02
CA LEU A 30 -0.58 19.61 -5.27
C LEU A 30 -0.85 20.39 -3.99
N ARG A 31 -2.05 20.22 -3.45
CA ARG A 31 -2.46 20.86 -2.20
C ARG A 31 -2.28 19.89 -1.04
N TYR A 32 -1.55 20.33 -0.02
CA TYR A 32 -1.44 19.61 1.23
C TYR A 32 -2.76 19.59 2.01
N ARG A 33 -3.07 18.45 2.61
CA ARG A 33 -4.23 18.18 3.47
C ARG A 33 -3.78 17.44 4.72
N SER A 34 -4.55 17.57 5.79
CA SER A 34 -4.37 16.75 6.99
C SER A 34 -5.68 16.49 7.72
N ALA A 35 -5.75 15.36 8.43
CA ALA A 35 -6.93 14.97 9.21
C ALA A 35 -6.60 13.96 10.32
N ARG A 36 -7.38 13.98 11.42
CA ARG A 36 -7.30 13.00 12.54
C ARG A 36 -7.57 11.57 12.10
N GLU A 37 -8.43 11.43 11.10
CA GLU A 37 -8.95 10.17 10.60
C GLU A 37 -8.56 9.99 9.14
N ALA A 38 -7.33 10.39 8.78
CA ALA A 38 -6.82 10.30 7.40
C ALA A 38 -7.00 8.89 6.82
N ARG A 39 -6.84 7.84 7.65
CA ARG A 39 -7.08 6.44 7.25
C ARG A 39 -8.53 6.18 6.82
N GLN A 40 -9.53 6.82 7.42
CA GLN A 40 -10.93 6.66 7.00
C GLN A 40 -11.20 7.36 5.66
N ILE A 41 -10.49 8.47 5.39
CA ILE A 41 -10.61 9.25 4.15
C ILE A 41 -9.88 8.56 3.00
N LEU A 42 -8.63 8.14 3.25
CA LEU A 42 -7.74 7.60 2.23
C LEU A 42 -7.85 6.08 2.11
N GLY A 43 -8.40 5.38 3.11
CA GLY A 43 -8.47 3.93 3.15
C GLY A 43 -7.15 3.29 3.58
N ASN A 44 -6.55 2.51 2.69
CA ASN A 44 -5.34 1.72 2.98
C ASN A 44 -4.07 2.60 3.09
N ILE A 45 -3.88 3.26 4.23
CA ILE A 45 -2.61 3.88 4.65
C ILE A 45 -1.85 2.88 5.53
N GLY A 46 -0.53 2.81 5.40
CA GLY A 46 0.30 1.95 6.22
C GLY A 46 0.30 2.36 7.70
N LEU A 47 0.42 1.34 8.53
CA LEU A 47 0.47 1.43 9.99
C LEU A 47 1.85 0.95 10.44
N GLN A 48 2.67 1.87 10.94
CA GLN A 48 4.00 1.51 11.43
C GLN A 48 3.99 1.41 12.94
N GLN A 49 4.47 0.28 13.46
CA GLN A 49 4.67 0.12 14.89
C GLN A 49 5.92 0.87 15.32
N VAL A 50 5.81 1.63 16.40
CA VAL A 50 6.91 2.32 17.04
C VAL A 50 7.27 1.55 18.30
N GLU A 51 8.56 1.24 18.44
CA GLU A 51 9.08 0.62 19.64
C GLU A 51 9.14 1.64 20.78
N LEU A 52 8.59 1.26 21.92
CA LEU A 52 8.59 2.08 23.14
C LEU A 52 9.46 1.44 24.21
N SER A 53 10.21 2.27 24.95
CA SER A 53 10.97 1.87 26.13
C SER A 53 10.61 2.74 27.33
N ASN A 54 10.86 2.24 28.55
CA ASN A 54 10.85 3.02 29.78
C ASN A 54 12.23 3.69 30.05
N ASP A 55 13.25 3.35 29.26
CA ASP A 55 14.59 3.88 29.43
C ASP A 55 14.61 5.35 29.00
N ARG A 56 15.06 6.21 29.92
CA ARG A 56 15.21 7.62 29.62
C ARG A 56 16.31 7.80 28.56
N PRO A 57 16.05 8.58 27.49
CA PRO A 57 17.04 8.80 26.46
C PRO A 57 18.26 9.58 27.00
N VAL A 58 19.45 9.16 26.59
CA VAL A 58 20.71 9.82 26.96
C VAL A 58 20.91 11.07 26.10
N GLY A 59 21.24 12.20 26.71
CA GLY A 59 21.56 13.45 26.00
C GLY A 59 20.35 14.24 25.48
N VAL A 60 19.13 13.77 25.72
CA VAL A 60 17.89 14.45 25.31
C VAL A 60 17.37 15.30 26.47
N LYS A 61 17.07 16.58 26.21
CA LYS A 61 16.40 17.44 27.19
C LYS A 61 14.93 17.06 27.25
N LEU A 62 14.43 16.71 28.44
CA LEU A 62 13.07 16.22 28.64
C LEU A 62 12.17 17.27 29.29
N PRO A 63 10.85 17.24 29.02
CA PRO A 63 9.89 18.04 29.74
C PRO A 63 9.68 17.47 31.15
N GLN A 64 8.90 18.18 31.96
CA GLN A 64 8.41 17.61 33.22
C GLN A 64 7.23 16.67 32.92
N PHE A 65 7.35 15.42 33.38
CA PHE A 65 6.31 14.40 33.27
C PHE A 65 5.48 14.33 34.55
N GLU A 66 4.21 13.98 34.42
CA GLU A 66 3.34 13.68 35.57
C GLU A 66 3.42 12.19 35.96
N ALA A 67 3.61 11.30 34.98
CA ALA A 67 3.73 9.88 35.25
C ALA A 67 5.11 9.54 35.83
N GLU A 68 5.14 8.59 36.75
CA GLU A 68 6.38 8.00 37.28
C GLU A 68 7.12 7.16 36.22
N SER A 69 6.40 6.71 35.18
CA SER A 69 6.93 5.84 34.12
C SER A 69 6.50 6.33 32.73
N PRO A 70 7.06 7.44 32.24
CA PRO A 70 6.86 7.85 30.84
C PRO A 70 7.47 6.82 29.88
N LEU A 71 6.87 6.68 28.70
CA LEU A 71 7.38 5.85 27.62
C LEU A 71 8.08 6.70 26.58
N PHE A 72 9.18 6.22 26.01
CA PHE A 72 9.98 6.91 25.01
C PHE A 72 10.07 6.09 23.73
N GLY A 73 10.07 6.75 22.58
CA GLY A 73 10.21 6.11 21.27
C GLY A 73 10.92 7.01 20.29
N LYS A 74 11.32 6.42 19.16
CA LYS A 74 11.95 7.11 18.05
C LYS A 74 11.13 6.89 16.79
N LEU A 75 10.91 7.96 16.03
CA LEU A 75 10.28 7.88 14.73
C LEU A 75 11.36 8.10 13.68
N PHE A 76 11.58 7.10 12.83
CA PHE A 76 12.48 7.25 11.68
C PHE A 76 11.83 8.17 10.63
N THR A 77 12.63 9.09 10.12
CA THR A 77 12.27 9.99 9.04
C THR A 77 13.54 10.40 8.29
N PRO A 78 13.56 10.35 6.96
CA PRO A 78 14.71 10.81 6.21
C PRO A 78 14.70 12.35 6.06
N MET A 79 13.65 13.04 6.51
CA MET A 79 13.45 14.50 6.34
C MET A 79 14.43 15.37 7.13
N ILE A 80 15.20 14.78 8.07
CA ILE A 80 16.21 15.48 8.86
C ILE A 80 17.50 14.65 8.90
N GLU A 81 18.64 15.31 9.12
CA GLU A 81 19.96 14.68 9.09
C GLU A 81 20.14 13.59 10.15
N SER A 82 19.54 13.76 11.33
CA SER A 82 19.61 12.76 12.42
C SER A 82 18.91 11.43 12.06
N GLY A 83 18.07 11.43 11.03
CA GLY A 83 17.28 10.27 10.59
C GLY A 83 16.13 9.88 11.52
N GLN A 84 15.94 10.59 12.64
CA GLN A 84 14.94 10.24 13.65
C GLN A 84 14.52 11.45 14.51
N ILE A 85 13.25 11.48 14.91
CA ILE A 85 12.73 12.41 15.93
C ILE A 85 12.29 11.64 17.19
N TRP A 86 12.37 12.31 18.33
CA TRP A 86 11.94 11.73 19.60
C TRP A 86 10.45 11.89 19.85
N ILE A 87 9.89 10.93 20.59
CA ILE A 87 8.57 11.06 21.20
C ILE A 87 8.61 10.59 22.65
N SER A 88 7.64 11.05 23.43
CA SER A 88 7.32 10.43 24.71
C SER A 88 5.82 10.42 25.00
N LEU A 89 5.36 9.37 25.67
CA LEU A 89 4.00 9.26 26.19
C LEU A 89 4.01 9.45 27.71
N ASP A 90 3.08 10.27 28.16
CA ASP A 90 2.85 10.60 29.57
C ASP A 90 1.36 10.39 29.91
N ARG A 91 1.03 10.48 31.19
CA ARG A 91 -0.35 10.38 31.69
C ARG A 91 -0.76 11.68 32.35
N SER A 92 -2.02 12.07 32.21
CA SER A 92 -2.59 13.16 33.02
C SER A 92 -2.84 12.73 34.47
N GLN A 93 -2.95 11.42 34.74
CA GLN A 93 -3.23 10.84 36.05
C GLN A 93 -2.36 9.60 36.30
N LYS A 94 -1.95 9.35 37.55
CA LYS A 94 -1.05 8.24 37.94
C LYS A 94 -1.49 6.87 37.39
N ASP A 95 -2.76 6.53 37.55
CA ASP A 95 -3.34 5.25 37.11
C ASP A 95 -4.19 5.38 35.84
N GLY A 96 -4.06 6.50 35.13
CA GLY A 96 -4.79 6.78 33.90
C GLY A 96 -4.17 6.15 32.64
N PRO A 97 -4.87 6.24 31.50
CA PRO A 97 -4.29 5.92 30.21
C PRO A 97 -3.15 6.89 29.86
N TYR A 98 -2.26 6.48 28.97
CA TYR A 98 -1.29 7.40 28.36
C TYR A 98 -2.03 8.31 27.37
N ASP A 99 -2.43 9.49 27.82
CA ASP A 99 -3.27 10.45 27.12
C ASP A 99 -2.54 11.77 26.77
N ARG A 100 -1.23 11.83 27.04
CA ARG A 100 -0.35 12.94 26.71
C ARG A 100 0.80 12.45 25.83
N LEU A 101 1.09 13.16 24.76
CA LEU A 101 2.18 12.91 23.84
C LEU A 101 3.06 14.16 23.75
N PHE A 102 4.37 13.99 23.87
CA PHE A 102 5.35 14.98 23.44
C PHE A 102 6.07 14.41 22.22
N ILE A 103 6.38 15.27 21.25
CA ILE A 103 7.08 14.93 20.03
C ILE A 103 8.06 16.05 19.72
N ASP A 104 9.27 15.68 19.33
CA ASP A 104 10.28 16.58 18.79
C ASP A 104 9.74 17.14 17.46
N SER A 105 9.04 18.28 17.56
CA SER A 105 8.18 18.83 16.51
C SER A 105 8.95 19.75 15.57
N ASN A 106 10.17 20.14 15.94
CA ASN A 106 11.10 20.95 15.16
C ASN A 106 12.35 20.18 14.70
N GLY A 107 12.53 18.92 15.14
CA GLY A 107 13.63 18.06 14.74
C GLY A 107 14.97 18.38 15.43
N ASP A 108 14.96 19.11 16.56
CA ASP A 108 16.17 19.52 17.27
C ASP A 108 16.75 18.42 18.19
N GLY A 109 16.06 17.28 18.30
CA GLY A 109 16.47 16.14 19.12
C GLY A 109 16.13 16.28 20.61
N HIS A 110 15.27 17.23 20.98
CA HIS A 110 14.84 17.48 22.35
C HIS A 110 13.32 17.46 22.50
N LEU A 111 12.85 17.33 23.75
CA LEU A 111 11.42 17.29 24.08
C LEU A 111 11.01 18.34 25.12
N LYS A 112 11.97 19.15 25.61
CA LYS A 112 11.77 20.01 26.78
C LYS A 112 10.88 21.22 26.46
N ASP A 113 11.05 21.78 25.29
CA ASP A 113 10.32 22.92 24.75
C ASP A 113 9.02 22.52 24.03
N GLU A 114 8.78 21.22 23.92
CA GLU A 114 7.64 20.69 23.19
C GLU A 114 6.33 20.88 23.93
N THR A 115 5.32 21.30 23.17
CA THR A 115 3.96 21.46 23.70
C THR A 115 3.30 20.08 23.79
N VAL A 116 2.69 19.80 24.95
CA VAL A 116 1.93 18.56 25.13
C VAL A 116 0.78 18.46 24.13
N VAL A 117 0.70 17.33 23.45
CA VAL A 117 -0.43 16.93 22.62
C VAL A 117 -1.33 16.02 23.45
N VAL A 118 -2.56 16.48 23.70
CA VAL A 118 -3.56 15.70 24.44
C VAL A 118 -4.32 14.79 23.46
N ALA A 119 -4.57 13.54 23.87
CA ALA A 119 -5.36 12.60 23.09
C ALA A 119 -6.75 13.18 22.80
N TYR A 120 -7.18 13.16 21.54
CA TYR A 120 -8.51 13.64 21.15
C TYR A 120 -9.60 12.59 21.43
N ARG A 121 -9.20 11.33 21.60
CA ARG A 121 -10.08 10.21 21.92
C ARG A 121 -9.33 9.21 22.80
N THR A 122 -9.91 8.93 23.95
CA THR A 122 -9.39 7.98 24.92
C THR A 122 -10.47 6.98 25.29
N GLU A 123 -10.10 5.71 25.27
CA GLU A 123 -10.91 4.57 25.68
C GLU A 123 -10.12 3.78 26.74
N ARG A 124 -10.74 2.76 27.33
CA ARG A 124 -10.18 2.02 28.47
C ARG A 124 -8.73 1.55 28.28
N TYR A 125 -8.36 1.20 27.05
CA TYR A 125 -7.04 0.65 26.72
C TYR A 125 -6.37 1.36 25.54
N ARG A 126 -6.91 2.49 25.08
CA ARG A 126 -6.51 3.11 23.81
C ARG A 126 -6.53 4.63 23.89
N SER A 127 -5.54 5.28 23.31
CA SER A 127 -5.48 6.73 23.17
C SER A 127 -5.10 7.10 21.74
N ASN A 128 -5.78 8.10 21.16
CA ASN A 128 -5.54 8.54 19.79
C ASN A 128 -5.09 10.01 19.80
N PHE A 129 -4.03 10.29 19.05
CA PHE A 129 -3.44 11.63 18.91
C PHE A 129 -3.43 12.02 17.44
N GLY A 130 -3.69 13.29 17.13
CA GLY A 130 -3.58 13.78 15.77
C GLY A 130 -4.52 14.92 15.38
N PRO A 131 -4.37 15.43 14.14
CA PRO A 131 -3.13 15.36 13.38
C PRO A 131 -2.05 16.16 14.13
N VAL A 132 -0.90 15.54 14.38
CA VAL A 132 0.20 16.13 15.16
C VAL A 132 1.18 16.76 14.18
N LYS A 133 1.28 18.08 14.21
CA LYS A 133 2.16 18.85 13.32
C LYS A 133 3.63 18.66 13.71
N VAL A 134 4.47 18.42 12.71
CA VAL A 134 5.94 18.48 12.78
C VAL A 134 6.41 19.39 11.64
N VAL A 135 7.45 20.18 11.88
CA VAL A 135 8.10 21.01 10.88
C VAL A 135 9.51 20.49 10.68
N PHE A 136 9.82 20.11 9.44
CA PHE A 136 11.15 19.67 9.03
C PHE A 136 11.85 20.84 8.34
N GLU A 137 13.00 21.25 8.86
CA GLU A 137 13.89 22.18 8.16
C GLU A 137 14.64 21.41 7.07
N VAL A 138 14.28 21.66 5.80
CA VAL A 138 14.99 21.11 4.64
C VAL A 138 15.63 22.23 3.83
N GLU A 139 16.43 21.87 2.83
CA GLU A 139 17.21 22.82 2.01
C GLU A 139 16.34 23.92 1.37
N ASP A 140 15.14 23.56 0.91
CA ASP A 140 14.17 24.46 0.27
C ASP A 140 13.30 25.25 1.27
N GLY A 141 13.57 25.12 2.57
CA GLY A 141 12.85 25.77 3.66
C GLY A 141 12.01 24.81 4.50
N PRO A 142 11.22 25.33 5.46
CA PRO A 142 10.46 24.50 6.38
C PRO A 142 9.29 23.79 5.71
N VAL A 143 9.26 22.46 5.83
CA VAL A 143 8.18 21.59 5.35
C VAL A 143 7.31 21.16 6.53
N THR A 144 6.00 21.37 6.44
CA THR A 144 5.05 20.90 7.44
C THR A 144 4.55 19.49 7.12
N TYR A 145 4.61 18.60 8.10
CA TYR A 145 4.05 17.26 8.02
C TYR A 145 3.14 16.98 9.23
N HIS A 146 2.23 16.01 9.11
CA HIS A 146 1.33 15.61 10.20
C HIS A 146 1.33 14.10 10.38
N PHE A 147 1.50 13.65 11.62
CA PHE A 147 1.32 12.26 12.03
C PHE A 147 -0.03 12.07 12.73
N ASN A 148 -0.59 10.87 12.62
CA ASN A 148 -1.58 10.37 13.57
C ASN A 148 -0.97 9.23 14.38
N PHE A 149 -1.34 9.13 15.65
CA PHE A 149 -0.84 8.10 16.53
C PHE A 149 -1.95 7.37 17.26
N GLU A 150 -1.71 6.10 17.49
CA GLU A 150 -2.56 5.24 18.28
C GLU A 150 -1.72 4.49 19.31
N PHE A 151 -2.00 4.75 20.58
CA PHE A 151 -1.48 3.96 21.69
C PHE A 151 -2.53 2.96 22.13
N SER A 152 -2.10 1.72 22.42
CA SER A 152 -2.91 0.77 23.15
C SER A 152 -2.09 0.01 24.20
N ASN A 153 -2.72 -0.26 25.34
CA ASN A 153 -2.19 -1.13 26.39
C ASN A 153 -3.20 -2.26 26.63
N TYR A 154 -2.96 -3.41 26.02
CA TYR A 154 -3.82 -4.59 26.14
C TYR A 154 -3.01 -5.78 26.61
N ASN A 155 -3.51 -6.52 27.61
CA ASN A 155 -2.80 -7.66 28.23
C ASN A 155 -1.35 -7.35 28.62
N ASN A 156 -1.13 -6.17 29.23
CA ASN A 156 0.19 -5.66 29.62
C ASN A 156 1.19 -5.54 28.46
N ARG A 157 0.70 -5.41 27.22
CA ARG A 157 1.51 -5.12 26.04
C ARG A 157 1.19 -3.73 25.53
N ASN A 158 2.21 -2.87 25.55
CA ASN A 158 2.16 -1.57 24.89
C ASN A 158 2.30 -1.77 23.38
N ARG A 159 1.38 -1.20 22.61
CA ARG A 159 1.53 -1.04 21.16
C ARG A 159 1.31 0.42 20.83
N PHE A 160 2.28 0.99 20.13
CA PHE A 160 2.18 2.34 19.64
C PHE A 160 2.34 2.30 18.14
N PHE A 161 1.38 2.89 17.44
CA PHE A 161 1.38 2.93 15.99
C PHE A 161 1.38 4.37 15.52
N LYS A 162 2.10 4.63 14.43
CA LYS A 162 2.02 5.86 13.65
C LYS A 162 1.40 5.58 12.28
N THR A 163 0.68 6.56 11.78
CA THR A 163 0.24 6.64 10.37
C THR A 163 0.48 8.05 9.85
N SER A 164 0.46 8.20 8.53
CA SER A 164 0.42 9.52 7.93
C SER A 164 -0.90 10.21 8.29
N GLY A 165 -0.80 11.42 8.81
CA GLY A 165 -1.93 12.30 9.08
C GLY A 165 -2.15 13.35 8.00
N GLY A 166 -1.30 13.38 6.97
CA GLY A 166 -1.38 14.30 5.85
C GLY A 166 -1.23 13.63 4.48
N TRP A 167 -1.65 14.31 3.44
CA TRP A 167 -1.53 13.87 2.06
C TRP A 167 -1.53 15.04 1.11
N TYR A 168 -1.11 14.80 -0.13
CA TYR A 168 -1.21 15.78 -1.21
C TYR A 168 -2.28 15.36 -2.20
N GLU A 169 -3.05 16.32 -2.66
CA GLU A 169 -4.07 16.09 -3.69
C GLU A 169 -4.26 17.32 -4.58
N GLY A 170 -4.65 17.10 -5.83
CA GLY A 170 -4.82 18.21 -6.76
C GLY A 170 -5.32 17.75 -8.12
N ALA A 171 -5.70 18.72 -8.93
CA ALA A 171 -5.91 18.47 -10.34
C ALA A 171 -4.56 18.53 -11.07
N ILE A 172 -4.34 17.59 -11.96
CA ILE A 172 -3.18 17.55 -12.86
C ILE A 172 -3.66 17.38 -14.31
N THR A 173 -2.86 17.78 -15.27
CA THR A 173 -3.07 17.59 -16.70
C THR A 173 -2.12 16.51 -17.22
N ILE A 174 -2.67 15.49 -17.86
CA ILE A 174 -1.92 14.40 -18.51
C ILE A 174 -2.53 14.19 -19.89
N GLY A 175 -1.70 14.23 -20.95
CA GLY A 175 -2.18 14.06 -22.33
C GLY A 175 -3.28 15.06 -22.72
N GLY A 176 -3.21 16.29 -22.20
CA GLY A 176 -4.24 17.33 -22.39
C GLY A 176 -5.56 17.09 -21.63
N GLN A 177 -5.64 16.05 -20.81
CA GLN A 177 -6.82 15.75 -20.00
C GLN A 177 -6.57 16.09 -18.54
N ARG A 178 -7.53 16.78 -17.93
CA ARG A 178 -7.52 17.05 -16.49
C ARG A 178 -7.91 15.78 -15.73
N LYS A 179 -7.08 15.38 -14.77
CA LYS A 179 -7.28 14.26 -13.86
C LYS A 179 -7.06 14.69 -12.42
N TYR A 180 -7.52 13.87 -11.49
CA TYR A 180 -7.22 14.02 -10.07
C TYR A 180 -5.98 13.22 -9.71
N CYS A 181 -5.08 13.82 -8.93
CA CYS A 181 -3.92 13.17 -8.35
C CYS A 181 -4.03 13.18 -6.83
N LEU A 182 -3.60 12.09 -6.20
CA LEU A 182 -3.48 11.98 -4.76
C LEU A 182 -2.21 11.17 -4.42
N LEU A 183 -1.37 11.72 -3.54
CA LEU A 183 -0.15 11.09 -3.02
C LEU A 183 -0.32 10.75 -1.54
N ILE A 184 0.07 9.54 -1.14
CA ILE A 184 0.01 9.05 0.23
C ILE A 184 1.39 8.56 0.63
N ASP A 185 1.92 9.12 1.71
CA ASP A 185 3.04 8.57 2.44
C ASP A 185 2.58 7.27 3.13
N GLN A 186 3.03 6.14 2.59
CA GLN A 186 2.55 4.83 3.03
C GLN A 186 3.24 4.38 4.32
N ASN A 187 4.53 4.67 4.50
CA ASN A 187 5.30 4.23 5.66
C ASN A 187 5.35 5.31 6.76
N ALA A 188 4.67 6.44 6.58
CA ALA A 188 4.61 7.54 7.51
C ALA A 188 6.01 7.99 7.92
N ASN A 189 6.91 8.21 6.96
CA ASN A 189 8.27 8.69 7.23
C ASN A 189 8.45 10.18 6.89
N GLY A 190 7.47 10.84 6.28
CA GLY A 190 7.52 12.24 5.89
C GLY A 190 7.78 12.51 4.41
N THR A 191 8.11 11.47 3.62
CA THR A 191 8.33 11.58 2.16
C THR A 191 7.16 11.00 1.37
N PHE A 192 7.05 11.41 0.10
CA PHE A 192 5.98 10.98 -0.82
C PHE A 192 6.52 10.39 -2.13
N ASN A 193 7.82 10.09 -2.16
CA ASN A 193 8.53 9.58 -3.34
C ASN A 193 9.23 8.23 -3.09
N ASP A 194 8.88 7.51 -2.03
CA ASP A 194 9.49 6.25 -1.66
C ASP A 194 9.11 5.13 -2.64
N LYS A 195 10.15 4.48 -3.16
CA LYS A 195 10.06 3.33 -4.07
C LYS A 195 10.68 2.14 -3.36
N SER A 196 10.00 0.99 -3.40
CA SER A 196 10.51 -0.21 -2.75
C SER A 196 9.95 -1.47 -3.37
N LEU A 197 10.71 -2.57 -3.26
CA LEU A 197 10.24 -3.92 -3.51
C LEU A 197 9.25 -4.40 -2.43
N ASN A 198 9.27 -3.78 -1.25
CA ASN A 198 8.29 -4.03 -0.20
C ASN A 198 7.15 -3.02 -0.31
N ALA A 199 5.94 -3.49 -0.63
CA ALA A 199 4.75 -2.64 -0.71
C ALA A 199 4.55 -1.74 0.51
N TYR A 200 4.88 -2.22 1.72
CA TYR A 200 4.68 -1.45 2.95
C TYR A 200 5.63 -0.24 3.08
N GLU A 201 6.73 -0.24 2.33
CA GLU A 201 7.77 0.81 2.31
C GLU A 201 7.71 1.66 1.04
N CYS A 202 6.65 1.52 0.24
CA CYS A 202 6.49 2.24 -1.01
C CYS A 202 5.28 3.14 -0.92
N ASP A 203 5.41 4.39 -1.35
CA ASP A 203 4.31 5.35 -1.31
C ASP A 203 3.21 4.99 -2.31
N ARG A 204 2.04 5.61 -2.12
CA ARG A 204 0.89 5.39 -2.99
C ARG A 204 0.54 6.61 -3.80
N ILE A 205 0.06 6.35 -5.01
CA ILE A 205 -0.41 7.36 -5.93
C ILE A 205 -1.73 6.92 -6.56
N ARG A 206 -2.68 7.86 -6.65
CA ARG A 206 -3.93 7.69 -7.39
C ARG A 206 -3.98 8.75 -8.48
N ILE A 207 -4.23 8.31 -9.71
CA ILE A 207 -4.46 9.21 -10.85
C ILE A 207 -5.71 8.75 -11.58
N GLY A 208 -6.66 9.66 -11.77
CA GLY A 208 -7.88 9.37 -12.52
C GLY A 208 -9.06 10.22 -12.07
N GLU A 209 -10.21 9.59 -11.91
CA GLU A 209 -11.40 10.23 -11.34
C GLU A 209 -11.18 10.53 -9.85
N LYS A 210 -11.78 11.62 -9.40
CA LYS A 210 -11.84 11.92 -7.97
C LYS A 210 -12.62 10.78 -7.28
N ASP A 211 -12.14 10.36 -6.12
CA ASP A 211 -12.73 9.27 -5.32
C ASP A 211 -12.57 7.86 -5.93
N ALA A 212 -11.79 7.71 -7.01
CA ALA A 212 -11.41 6.40 -7.50
C ALA A 212 -10.63 5.62 -6.42
N ALA A 213 -11.09 4.40 -6.12
CA ALA A 213 -10.44 3.53 -5.13
C ALA A 213 -9.12 2.94 -5.65
N LYS A 214 -8.92 2.92 -6.97
CA LYS A 214 -7.74 2.31 -7.59
C LYS A 214 -6.48 3.06 -7.17
N THR A 215 -5.65 2.36 -6.41
CA THR A 215 -4.39 2.87 -5.87
C THR A 215 -3.25 2.18 -6.60
N SER A 216 -2.26 2.96 -7.04
CA SER A 216 -1.00 2.47 -7.59
C SER A 216 0.14 2.75 -6.63
N PHE A 217 1.31 2.20 -6.93
CA PHE A 217 2.53 2.38 -6.17
C PHE A 217 3.37 3.47 -6.82
N VAL A 218 4.00 4.30 -6.00
CA VAL A 218 5.02 5.22 -6.48
C VAL A 218 6.21 4.40 -6.95
N GLY A 219 6.62 4.59 -8.20
CA GLY A 219 7.68 3.82 -8.82
C GLY A 219 8.45 4.63 -9.85
N ASN A 220 9.40 4.00 -10.52
CA ASN A 220 10.07 4.59 -11.68
C ASN A 220 9.10 4.82 -12.85
N TYR A 221 7.98 4.11 -12.87
CA TYR A 221 6.94 4.29 -13.85
C TYR A 221 5.53 4.24 -13.24
N ILE A 222 4.58 4.86 -13.95
CA ILE A 222 3.16 4.73 -13.69
C ILE A 222 2.39 4.62 -15.00
N VAL A 223 1.40 3.73 -15.04
CA VAL A 223 0.49 3.60 -16.19
C VAL A 223 -0.74 4.46 -15.97
N VAL A 224 -0.99 5.41 -16.86
CA VAL A 224 -2.21 6.24 -16.89
C VAL A 224 -2.80 6.16 -18.29
N ASP A 225 -4.06 5.73 -18.40
CA ASP A 225 -4.77 5.52 -19.66
C ASP A 225 -3.97 4.71 -20.71
N ALA A 226 -3.35 3.60 -20.26
CA ALA A 226 -2.49 2.74 -21.08
C ALA A 226 -1.19 3.39 -21.61
N VAL A 227 -0.85 4.61 -21.17
CA VAL A 227 0.43 5.26 -21.46
C VAL A 227 1.33 5.14 -20.23
N LEU A 228 2.60 4.79 -20.44
CA LEU A 228 3.61 4.71 -19.39
C LEU A 228 4.27 6.07 -19.21
N TYR A 229 4.33 6.56 -17.97
CA TYR A 229 4.98 7.80 -17.59
C TYR A 229 6.09 7.53 -16.58
N GLN A 230 7.15 8.32 -16.63
CA GLN A 230 8.14 8.48 -15.57
C GLN A 230 7.69 9.62 -14.64
N PRO A 231 7.35 9.32 -13.37
CA PRO A 231 7.01 10.34 -12.40
C PRO A 231 8.26 10.92 -11.75
N GLU A 232 8.28 12.25 -11.66
CA GLU A 232 9.14 13.02 -10.78
C GLU A 232 8.24 13.64 -9.70
N ILE A 233 8.40 13.17 -8.46
CA ILE A 233 7.60 13.61 -7.32
C ILE A 233 8.55 14.31 -6.36
N ALA A 234 8.17 15.54 -5.98
CA ALA A 234 8.88 16.27 -4.94
C ALA A 234 8.99 15.40 -3.69
N ARG A 235 10.14 15.44 -3.01
CA ARG A 235 10.37 14.59 -1.83
C ARG A 235 9.29 14.75 -0.76
N ASP A 236 8.85 16.00 -0.55
CA ASP A 236 7.79 16.37 0.38
C ASP A 236 6.38 16.19 -0.19
N GLY A 237 6.23 15.78 -1.45
CA GLY A 237 4.96 15.58 -2.14
C GLY A 237 4.32 16.83 -2.75
N ALA A 238 4.97 18.00 -2.67
CA ALA A 238 4.36 19.27 -3.05
C ALA A 238 4.01 19.40 -4.54
N TYR A 239 4.75 18.73 -5.42
CA TYR A 239 4.45 18.68 -6.85
C TYR A 239 4.70 17.29 -7.44
N ILE A 240 4.10 17.07 -8.61
CA ILE A 240 4.40 15.95 -9.49
C ILE A 240 4.62 16.44 -10.92
N LYS A 241 5.53 15.79 -11.63
CA LYS A 241 5.75 15.93 -13.08
C LYS A 241 5.71 14.55 -13.73
N LEU A 242 5.07 14.45 -14.89
CA LEU A 242 4.85 13.18 -15.58
C LEU A 242 5.36 13.28 -17.02
N THR A 243 6.49 12.65 -17.28
CA THR A 243 7.05 12.59 -18.64
C THR A 243 6.71 11.24 -19.27
N VAL A 244 6.28 11.21 -20.52
CA VAL A 244 6.06 9.93 -21.23
C VAL A 244 7.38 9.15 -21.21
N ALA A 245 7.30 7.88 -20.80
CA ALA A 245 8.46 7.02 -20.72
C ALA A 245 8.81 6.50 -22.13
N GLU A 246 9.82 7.10 -22.75
CA GLU A 246 10.38 6.67 -24.03
C GLU A 246 11.50 5.66 -23.80
N ASP A 247 11.77 4.79 -24.79
CA ASP A 247 12.89 3.83 -24.80
C ASP A 247 12.97 2.90 -23.57
N VAL A 248 11.83 2.58 -22.96
CA VAL A 248 11.78 1.63 -21.84
C VAL A 248 12.15 0.23 -22.32
N VAL A 249 13.14 -0.37 -21.68
CA VAL A 249 13.55 -1.75 -21.95
C VAL A 249 12.59 -2.70 -21.23
N TYR A 250 11.99 -3.62 -21.97
CA TYR A 250 11.05 -4.60 -21.45
C TYR A 250 11.60 -6.02 -21.60
N GLY A 251 11.39 -6.85 -20.58
CA GLY A 251 11.52 -8.30 -20.67
C GLY A 251 10.17 -8.99 -20.82
N SER A 252 10.20 -10.29 -21.13
CA SER A 252 9.01 -11.13 -21.28
C SER A 252 8.79 -11.99 -20.05
N ILE A 253 7.52 -12.15 -19.67
CA ILE A 253 7.07 -13.04 -18.61
C ILE A 253 6.13 -14.06 -19.21
N GLN A 254 6.35 -15.32 -18.86
CA GLN A 254 5.49 -16.44 -19.20
C GLN A 254 4.66 -16.81 -17.97
N LEU A 255 3.34 -16.76 -18.13
CA LEU A 255 2.36 -17.12 -17.12
C LEU A 255 1.65 -18.42 -17.54
N PRO A 256 1.07 -19.18 -16.60
CA PRO A 256 0.23 -20.32 -16.97
C PRO A 256 -1.03 -19.88 -17.73
N GLU A 257 -1.51 -20.72 -18.66
CA GLU A 257 -2.66 -20.43 -19.54
C GLU A 257 -3.92 -19.99 -18.79
N ALA A 258 -4.13 -20.57 -17.61
CA ALA A 258 -5.29 -20.29 -16.78
C ALA A 258 -5.29 -18.86 -16.19
N ILE A 259 -4.15 -18.17 -16.15
CA ILE A 259 -4.05 -16.83 -15.54
C ILE A 259 -4.62 -15.79 -16.50
N GLY A 260 -5.80 -15.25 -16.15
CA GLY A 260 -6.46 -14.20 -16.93
C GLY A 260 -6.06 -12.77 -16.52
N GLU A 261 -5.53 -12.61 -15.30
CA GLU A 261 -5.02 -11.33 -14.81
C GLU A 261 -3.83 -11.56 -13.88
N PHE A 262 -2.81 -10.72 -14.02
CA PHE A 262 -1.59 -10.76 -13.22
C PHE A 262 -1.18 -9.35 -12.83
N ALA A 263 -0.72 -9.16 -11.60
CA ALA A 263 -0.14 -7.91 -11.17
C ALA A 263 1.20 -8.10 -10.47
N ALA A 264 2.13 -7.20 -10.77
CA ALA A 264 3.46 -7.17 -10.20
C ALA A 264 3.79 -5.78 -9.66
N GLU A 265 4.40 -5.75 -8.48
CA GLU A 265 4.83 -4.55 -7.78
C GLU A 265 6.35 -4.53 -7.59
N GLY A 266 6.94 -3.34 -7.51
CA GLY A 266 8.36 -3.15 -7.20
C GLY A 266 8.77 -1.70 -7.33
N GLU A 267 10.08 -1.44 -7.39
CA GLU A 267 10.61 -0.08 -7.57
C GLU A 267 10.15 0.57 -8.88
N ASN A 268 9.76 -0.22 -9.88
CA ASN A 268 9.20 0.26 -11.13
C ASN A 268 7.72 0.65 -11.05
N GLY A 269 7.06 0.43 -9.92
CA GLY A 269 5.65 0.72 -9.69
C GLY A 269 4.77 -0.55 -9.68
N LEU A 270 3.46 -0.35 -9.77
CA LEU A 270 2.47 -1.43 -9.85
C LEU A 270 1.97 -1.58 -11.30
N PHE A 271 2.08 -2.79 -11.84
CA PHE A 271 1.59 -3.13 -13.17
C PHE A 271 0.49 -4.18 -13.06
N THR A 272 -0.65 -3.94 -13.71
CA THR A 272 -1.72 -4.93 -13.89
C THR A 272 -1.78 -5.31 -15.35
N LEU A 273 -1.62 -6.59 -15.65
CA LEU A 273 -1.48 -7.15 -16.98
C LEU A 273 -2.60 -8.15 -17.24
N LYS A 274 -3.09 -8.17 -18.48
CA LYS A 274 -3.92 -9.26 -19.01
C LYS A 274 -3.06 -9.97 -20.05
N PRO A 275 -2.52 -11.16 -19.74
CA PRO A 275 -1.63 -11.84 -20.67
C PRO A 275 -2.35 -12.21 -21.97
N GLU A 276 -1.64 -12.08 -23.09
CA GLU A 276 -2.08 -12.56 -24.39
C GLU A 276 -1.29 -13.82 -24.73
N LYS A 277 -1.96 -14.97 -24.89
CA LYS A 277 -1.31 -16.26 -25.15
C LYS A 277 -0.18 -16.54 -24.15
N GLU A 278 -0.49 -16.42 -22.86
CA GLU A 278 0.43 -16.68 -21.74
C GLU A 278 1.63 -15.73 -21.60
N LEU A 279 1.79 -14.76 -22.52
CA LEU A 279 2.89 -13.82 -22.51
C LEU A 279 2.44 -12.45 -22.02
N ALA A 280 3.27 -11.87 -21.15
CA ALA A 280 3.16 -10.50 -20.70
C ALA A 280 4.53 -9.82 -20.75
N ARG A 281 4.55 -8.48 -20.74
CA ARG A 281 5.79 -7.69 -20.75
C ARG A 281 5.81 -6.72 -19.59
N LEU A 282 6.97 -6.60 -18.94
CA LEU A 282 7.24 -5.62 -17.89
C LEU A 282 8.57 -4.92 -18.16
N PRO A 283 8.74 -3.67 -17.69
CA PRO A 283 10.06 -3.04 -17.68
C PRO A 283 11.08 -3.94 -16.96
N VAL A 284 12.32 -3.95 -17.41
CA VAL A 284 13.40 -4.70 -16.75
C VAL A 284 13.53 -4.25 -15.29
N GLY A 285 13.68 -5.21 -14.38
CA GLY A 285 13.79 -4.94 -12.95
C GLY A 285 13.38 -6.09 -12.04
N LYS A 286 13.43 -5.83 -10.74
CA LYS A 286 13.03 -6.77 -9.69
C LYS A 286 11.59 -6.48 -9.25
N TYR A 287 10.82 -7.54 -9.09
CA TYR A 287 9.40 -7.46 -8.78
C TYR A 287 9.01 -8.45 -7.70
N ARG A 288 7.85 -8.19 -7.12
CA ARG A 288 7.06 -9.12 -6.33
C ARG A 288 5.73 -9.34 -7.04
N ILE A 289 5.24 -10.57 -7.01
CA ILE A 289 3.86 -10.86 -7.41
C ILE A 289 2.93 -10.17 -6.43
N HIS A 290 2.11 -9.25 -6.93
CA HIS A 290 1.09 -8.57 -6.14
C HIS A 290 -0.18 -9.42 -6.10
N LEU A 291 -0.58 -9.94 -7.26
CA LEU A 291 -1.85 -10.61 -7.47
C LEU A 291 -1.77 -11.52 -8.71
N TRP A 292 -2.50 -12.63 -8.70
CA TRP A 292 -2.93 -13.32 -9.92
C TRP A 292 -4.40 -13.74 -9.81
N LYS A 293 -5.09 -13.86 -10.94
CA LYS A 293 -6.48 -14.31 -11.00
C LYS A 293 -6.71 -15.29 -12.14
N THR A 294 -7.48 -16.34 -11.87
CA THR A 294 -8.05 -17.25 -12.88
C THR A 294 -9.56 -17.35 -12.71
N GLU A 295 -10.26 -17.62 -13.81
CA GLU A 295 -11.71 -17.83 -13.83
C GLU A 295 -12.05 -19.06 -14.67
N CYS A 296 -12.99 -19.87 -14.19
CA CYS A 296 -13.55 -20.99 -14.93
C CYS A 296 -15.07 -21.06 -14.75
N LYS A 297 -15.75 -21.83 -15.60
CA LYS A 297 -17.19 -22.12 -15.45
C LYS A 297 -17.39 -23.58 -15.09
N ASP A 298 -18.30 -23.84 -14.15
CA ASP A 298 -18.77 -25.20 -13.89
C ASP A 298 -19.84 -25.65 -14.90
N ASP A 299 -20.25 -26.92 -14.82
CA ASP A 299 -21.25 -27.51 -15.73
C ASP A 299 -22.65 -26.84 -15.63
N GLU A 300 -22.92 -26.16 -14.52
CA GLU A 300 -24.12 -25.37 -14.30
C GLU A 300 -23.98 -23.93 -14.84
N GLY A 301 -22.84 -23.58 -15.42
CA GLY A 301 -22.52 -22.26 -15.97
C GLY A 301 -22.15 -21.21 -14.93
N ASN A 302 -21.99 -21.58 -13.65
CA ASN A 302 -21.52 -20.65 -12.63
C ASN A 302 -20.05 -20.33 -12.84
N THR A 303 -19.68 -19.07 -12.65
CA THR A 303 -18.30 -18.61 -12.75
C THR A 303 -17.62 -18.78 -11.40
N TRP A 304 -16.51 -19.50 -11.36
CA TRP A 304 -15.62 -19.59 -10.22
C TRP A 304 -14.37 -18.77 -10.49
N ALA A 305 -13.94 -17.99 -9.51
CA ALA A 305 -12.70 -17.22 -9.61
C ALA A 305 -11.80 -17.50 -8.40
N LEU A 306 -10.53 -17.72 -8.68
CA LEU A 306 -9.47 -17.81 -7.69
C LEU A 306 -8.58 -16.58 -7.81
N THR A 307 -8.27 -15.95 -6.69
CA THR A 307 -7.36 -14.81 -6.61
C THR A 307 -6.26 -15.12 -5.61
N GLY A 308 -5.01 -15.18 -6.08
CA GLY A 308 -3.83 -15.34 -5.23
C GLY A 308 -3.22 -14.00 -4.83
N GLN A 309 -2.98 -13.80 -3.53
CA GLN A 309 -2.45 -12.56 -2.94
C GLN A 309 -1.65 -12.84 -1.66
N GLU A 310 -1.03 -11.81 -1.07
CA GLU A 310 -0.22 -11.93 0.17
C GLU A 310 0.97 -12.90 0.02
N PHE A 311 1.76 -12.72 -1.04
CA PHE A 311 2.95 -13.53 -1.29
C PHE A 311 4.05 -13.22 -0.26
N GLY A 312 4.65 -14.26 0.31
CA GLY A 312 5.90 -14.14 1.07
C GLY A 312 7.11 -13.87 0.16
N HIS A 313 8.31 -14.16 0.66
CA HIS A 313 9.56 -14.02 -0.12
C HIS A 313 9.58 -14.86 -1.41
N LYS A 314 8.76 -15.91 -1.51
CA LYS A 314 8.64 -16.76 -2.71
C LYS A 314 7.98 -16.06 -3.90
N GLY A 315 7.31 -14.93 -3.68
CA GLY A 315 6.73 -14.13 -4.76
C GLY A 315 7.73 -13.20 -5.46
N LEU A 316 9.01 -13.23 -5.10
CA LEU A 316 10.03 -12.38 -5.72
C LEU A 316 10.52 -12.97 -7.05
N PHE A 317 10.65 -12.13 -8.07
CA PHE A 317 11.19 -12.51 -9.37
C PHE A 317 11.90 -11.35 -10.06
N GLU A 318 12.65 -11.63 -11.11
CA GLU A 318 13.38 -10.64 -11.91
C GLU A 318 13.00 -10.76 -13.38
N VAL A 319 12.89 -9.61 -14.05
CA VAL A 319 12.61 -9.48 -15.48
C VAL A 319 13.87 -8.95 -16.14
N ASN A 320 14.41 -9.72 -17.09
CA ASN A 320 15.63 -9.39 -17.81
C ASN A 320 15.32 -9.06 -19.28
N GLU A 321 16.16 -8.25 -19.94
CA GLU A 321 15.95 -7.78 -21.32
C GLU A 321 15.91 -8.92 -22.35
N SER A 322 16.84 -9.87 -22.26
CA SER A 322 17.03 -10.94 -23.24
C SER A 322 16.40 -12.28 -22.84
N GLY A 323 15.75 -12.33 -21.68
CA GLY A 323 15.23 -13.56 -21.09
C GLY A 323 13.70 -13.60 -21.03
N GLN A 324 13.18 -14.82 -21.00
CA GLN A 324 11.80 -15.09 -20.63
C GLN A 324 11.78 -15.58 -19.18
N THR A 325 11.14 -14.82 -18.30
CA THR A 325 10.92 -15.23 -16.91
C THR A 325 9.64 -16.05 -16.83
N THR A 326 9.75 -17.34 -16.51
CA THR A 326 8.58 -18.20 -16.30
C THR A 326 8.15 -18.14 -14.84
N LEU A 327 6.88 -17.85 -14.59
CA LEU A 327 6.30 -17.86 -13.25
C LEU A 327 5.43 -19.10 -13.07
N ASP A 328 5.76 -19.90 -12.07
CA ASP A 328 4.96 -21.04 -11.65
C ASP A 328 3.97 -20.57 -10.57
N ILE A 329 2.78 -20.15 -10.99
CA ILE A 329 1.69 -19.65 -10.13
C ILE A 329 0.34 -20.23 -10.51
N GLY A 330 -0.67 -20.05 -9.66
CA GLY A 330 -2.00 -20.57 -9.91
C GLY A 330 -2.22 -21.91 -9.22
N GLU A 331 -2.92 -22.81 -9.91
CA GLU A 331 -3.19 -24.17 -9.42
C GLU A 331 -1.90 -25.01 -9.34
N PRO A 332 -1.82 -25.99 -8.42
CA PRO A 332 -2.88 -26.49 -7.54
C PRO A 332 -3.14 -25.61 -6.31
N ILE A 333 -4.40 -25.56 -5.88
CA ILE A 333 -4.81 -24.93 -4.62
C ILE A 333 -4.90 -25.97 -3.51
N ILE A 334 -4.24 -25.67 -2.39
CA ILE A 334 -4.18 -26.53 -1.22
C ILE A 334 -5.21 -26.03 -0.20
N CYS A 335 -6.16 -26.89 0.16
CA CYS A 335 -7.07 -26.67 1.28
C CYS A 335 -6.43 -27.18 2.57
N MET A 336 -6.12 -26.26 3.49
CA MET A 336 -5.51 -26.57 4.78
C MET A 336 -6.55 -26.49 5.90
N LEU A 337 -6.67 -27.57 6.68
CA LEU A 337 -7.42 -27.61 7.93
C LEU A 337 -6.45 -27.63 9.12
N THR A 338 -6.54 -26.63 10.00
CA THR A 338 -5.80 -26.59 11.26
C THR A 338 -6.74 -26.82 12.42
N ALA A 339 -6.37 -27.71 13.34
CA ALA A 339 -7.05 -27.90 14.62
C ALA A 339 -6.12 -27.43 15.75
N ARG A 340 -6.65 -26.65 16.69
CA ARG A 340 -5.95 -26.24 17.91
C ARG A 340 -6.80 -26.57 19.12
N GLU A 341 -6.18 -27.21 20.09
CA GLU A 341 -6.76 -27.47 21.41
C GLU A 341 -6.29 -26.36 22.37
N SER A 342 -7.24 -25.77 23.09
CA SER A 342 -6.96 -24.87 24.20
C SER A 342 -7.94 -25.16 25.32
N ASP A 343 -7.41 -25.43 26.51
CA ASP A 343 -8.16 -25.89 27.67
C ASP A 343 -9.02 -27.12 27.37
N SER A 344 -10.32 -26.93 27.16
CA SER A 344 -11.32 -27.97 26.86
C SER A 344 -12.08 -27.68 25.55
N ARG A 345 -11.52 -26.84 24.67
CA ARG A 345 -12.12 -26.45 23.39
C ARG A 345 -11.19 -26.79 22.24
N TYR A 346 -11.79 -27.33 21.18
CA TYR A 346 -11.16 -27.43 19.88
C TYR A 346 -11.59 -26.25 19.02
N SER A 347 -10.62 -25.60 18.40
CA SER A 347 -10.85 -24.60 17.36
C SER A 347 -10.31 -25.14 16.04
N PHE A 348 -11.12 -24.99 14.99
CA PHE A 348 -10.78 -25.42 13.65
C PHE A 348 -10.71 -24.18 12.76
N SER A 349 -9.73 -24.16 11.87
CA SER A 349 -9.59 -23.12 10.85
C SER A 349 -9.32 -23.77 9.51
N GLN A 350 -10.06 -23.36 8.50
CA GLN A 350 -9.81 -23.73 7.11
C GLN A 350 -9.17 -22.53 6.38
N SER A 351 -8.22 -22.80 5.48
CA SER A 351 -7.65 -21.79 4.59
C SER A 351 -7.29 -22.41 3.25
N LEU A 352 -7.34 -21.60 2.20
CA LEU A 352 -6.86 -21.98 0.86
C LEU A 352 -5.51 -21.30 0.61
N ARG A 353 -4.54 -22.08 0.14
CA ARG A 353 -3.17 -21.62 -0.16
C ARG A 353 -2.76 -22.06 -1.56
N GLY A 354 -2.06 -21.18 -2.27
CA GLY A 354 -1.40 -21.55 -3.51
C GLY A 354 -0.02 -22.16 -3.25
N GLN A 355 0.64 -22.60 -4.32
CA GLN A 355 1.93 -23.30 -4.23
C GLN A 355 3.09 -22.43 -3.73
N LEU A 356 2.98 -21.10 -3.83
CA LEU A 356 3.96 -20.17 -3.26
C LEU A 356 3.62 -19.76 -1.82
N GLY A 357 2.56 -20.33 -1.23
CA GLY A 357 2.07 -20.02 0.11
C GLY A 357 1.17 -18.78 0.17
N GLU A 358 0.84 -18.21 -0.98
CA GLU A 358 -0.09 -17.10 -1.12
C GLU A 358 -1.47 -17.47 -0.58
N ARG A 359 -2.19 -16.47 -0.08
CA ARG A 359 -3.58 -16.61 0.32
C ARG A 359 -4.45 -16.66 -0.93
N ILE A 360 -5.37 -17.62 -0.98
CA ILE A 360 -6.32 -17.75 -2.08
C ILE A 360 -7.69 -17.27 -1.63
N GLU A 361 -8.23 -16.30 -2.36
CA GLU A 361 -9.64 -15.92 -2.31
C GLU A 361 -10.41 -16.70 -3.38
N LEU A 362 -11.56 -17.25 -2.99
CA LEU A 362 -12.44 -18.04 -3.85
C LEU A 362 -13.80 -17.34 -3.92
N THR A 363 -14.28 -17.09 -5.13
CA THR A 363 -15.64 -16.56 -5.35
C THR A 363 -16.42 -17.45 -6.32
N ARG A 364 -17.74 -17.47 -6.17
CA ARG A 364 -18.72 -18.07 -7.08
C ARG A 364 -19.69 -16.98 -7.53
N ASN A 365 -19.78 -16.75 -8.83
CA ASN A 365 -20.56 -15.67 -9.45
C ASN A 365 -20.25 -14.30 -8.82
N GLY A 366 -18.96 -14.04 -8.56
CA GLY A 366 -18.46 -12.79 -7.95
C GLY A 366 -18.78 -12.62 -6.46
N SER A 367 -19.41 -13.60 -5.81
CA SER A 367 -19.73 -13.58 -4.38
C SER A 367 -18.95 -14.64 -3.62
N GLN A 368 -18.70 -14.40 -2.33
CA GLN A 368 -18.15 -15.43 -1.46
C GLN A 368 -19.09 -16.66 -1.44
N PRO A 369 -18.57 -17.88 -1.70
CA PRO A 369 -19.40 -19.08 -1.70
C PRO A 369 -19.91 -19.38 -0.29
N ARG A 370 -20.77 -20.39 -0.15
CA ARG A 370 -21.17 -20.87 1.18
C ARG A 370 -19.95 -21.43 1.90
N ALA A 371 -19.85 -21.14 3.20
CA ALA A 371 -18.79 -21.66 4.03
C ALA A 371 -18.74 -23.20 3.97
N PRO A 372 -17.53 -23.79 3.97
CA PRO A 372 -17.39 -25.24 3.96
C PRO A 372 -17.96 -25.85 5.25
N LYS A 373 -18.28 -27.15 5.18
CA LYS A 373 -18.72 -27.93 6.34
C LYS A 373 -17.55 -28.70 6.94
N LEU A 374 -17.55 -28.83 8.25
CA LEU A 374 -16.59 -29.64 9.01
C LEU A 374 -17.30 -30.86 9.57
N HIS A 375 -16.94 -32.05 9.08
CA HIS A 375 -17.46 -33.32 9.61
C HIS A 375 -16.44 -33.92 10.57
N ILE A 376 -16.84 -34.17 11.81
CA ILE A 376 -16.01 -34.78 12.85
C ILE A 376 -16.63 -36.10 13.26
N LYS A 377 -15.82 -37.16 13.18
CA LYS A 377 -16.22 -38.51 13.58
C LYS A 377 -15.14 -39.17 14.41
N ASN A 378 -15.51 -39.82 15.51
CA ASN A 378 -14.59 -40.66 16.27
C ASN A 378 -14.57 -42.11 15.75
N LYS A 379 -13.55 -42.87 16.13
CA LYS A 379 -13.26 -44.19 15.56
C LYS A 379 -14.37 -45.23 15.80
N ASP A 380 -15.00 -45.18 16.96
CA ASP A 380 -16.09 -46.08 17.36
C ASP A 380 -17.49 -45.59 16.89
N GLY A 381 -17.56 -44.39 16.31
CA GLY A 381 -18.80 -43.80 15.79
C GLY A 381 -19.76 -43.28 16.86
N SER A 382 -19.36 -43.24 18.13
CA SER A 382 -20.18 -42.66 19.20
C SER A 382 -20.29 -41.13 19.11
N TYR A 383 -19.41 -40.50 18.32
CA TYR A 383 -19.44 -39.08 17.97
C TYR A 383 -19.38 -38.95 16.45
N ASP A 384 -20.42 -38.36 15.87
CA ASP A 384 -20.55 -38.10 14.44
C ASP A 384 -21.37 -36.82 14.28
N GLN A 385 -20.70 -35.70 14.01
CA GLN A 385 -21.31 -34.36 13.98
C GLN A 385 -20.78 -33.53 12.82
N THR A 386 -21.65 -32.74 12.21
CA THR A 386 -21.30 -31.81 11.13
C THR A 386 -21.52 -30.37 11.57
N PHE A 387 -20.48 -29.56 11.44
CA PHE A 387 -20.45 -28.15 11.75
C PHE A 387 -20.32 -27.32 10.46
N SER A 388 -20.60 -26.03 10.56
CA SER A 388 -20.33 -25.07 9.48
C SER A 388 -19.23 -24.12 9.93
N PHE A 389 -18.29 -23.82 9.04
CA PHE A 389 -17.37 -22.71 9.29
C PHE A 389 -18.12 -21.37 9.22
N GLU A 390 -17.59 -20.37 9.90
CA GLU A 390 -17.97 -18.98 9.73
C GLU A 390 -16.81 -18.25 9.03
N TYR A 391 -17.13 -17.36 8.09
CA TYR A 391 -16.12 -16.46 7.54
C TYR A 391 -15.78 -15.40 8.59
N GLY A 392 -14.49 -15.11 8.75
CA GLY A 392 -13.97 -14.17 9.75
C GLY A 392 -12.76 -13.41 9.26
#